data_AF-A0A1B6ME82-F1
#
_entry.id   AF-A0A1B6ME82-F1
#
_cell.length_a   1.000
_cell.length_b   1.000
_cell.length_c   1.000
_cell.angle_alpha   90.00
_cell.angle_beta   90.00
_cell.angle_gamma   90.00
#
_symmetry.space_group_name_H-M   'P 1'
#
loop_
_entity.id
_entity.type
_entity.pdbx_description
1 polymer ?
#
loop_
_entity_poly.entity_id
_entity_poly.type
_entity_poly.pdbx_seq_one_letter_code
_entity_poly.pdbx_strand_id
1 'polypeptide(L)'
;VLDGSRVHPQTYEWARKMAVDALEYDDEDANPAGALEEILEAPERLKDLDLDAFAEELERQGFGNKSITLYDIRAELNNRYKDLRQPYQPPNSMELFNMLTHETPETFYIGKMIQATVTGITHRKPEGDQLDQANPVRKEDTGLWQCPFCLKNDFPELSEVWNHFDAGGCPGQATGVRIRLDNGITGYIHIKNLSDKHVTDPEERVSRGQMIHCRITKIDVERFSIDSTSKSSDL
;
A
#
# COMPACT_ATOMS: atom_id res chain seq x y z
N VAL A 1 -42.26 19.29 -1.32
CA VAL A 1 -41.68 17.96 -0.96
C VAL A 1 -40.63 17.50 -1.97
N LEU A 2 -40.92 17.59 -3.27
CA LEU A 2 -39.98 17.25 -4.36
C LEU A 2 -38.80 18.23 -4.51
N ASP A 3 -38.87 19.43 -3.95
CA ASP A 3 -37.72 20.38 -3.95
C ASP A 3 -36.52 19.80 -3.17
N GLY A 4 -36.79 18.81 -2.31
CA GLY A 4 -35.81 18.00 -1.61
C GLY A 4 -35.24 16.84 -2.44
N SER A 5 -35.36 16.83 -3.77
CA SER A 5 -34.80 15.79 -4.64
C SER A 5 -34.24 16.35 -5.95
N ARG A 6 -33.58 15.51 -6.75
CA ARG A 6 -33.10 15.89 -8.10
C ARG A 6 -34.19 15.86 -9.17
N VAL A 7 -35.45 15.63 -8.80
CA VAL A 7 -36.55 15.62 -9.76
C VAL A 7 -36.73 17.03 -10.32
N HIS A 8 -36.79 17.17 -11.64
CA HIS A 8 -36.97 18.47 -12.28
C HIS A 8 -38.44 18.94 -12.15
N PRO A 9 -38.73 20.24 -11.94
CA PRO A 9 -40.11 20.73 -11.78
C PRO A 9 -41.06 20.36 -12.92
N GLN A 10 -40.57 20.25 -14.15
CA GLN A 10 -41.37 19.83 -15.32
C GLN A 10 -41.86 18.38 -15.23
N THR A 11 -41.28 17.56 -14.34
CA THR A 11 -41.64 16.15 -14.17
C THR A 11 -42.33 15.86 -12.84
N TYR A 12 -42.69 16.90 -12.07
CA TYR A 12 -43.40 16.75 -10.80
C TYR A 12 -44.77 16.09 -10.97
N GLU A 13 -45.47 16.35 -12.08
CA GLU A 13 -46.74 15.70 -12.37
C GLU A 13 -46.59 14.18 -12.56
N TRP A 14 -45.49 13.73 -13.17
CA TRP A 14 -45.20 12.31 -13.33
C TRP A 14 -44.87 11.65 -12.00
N ALA A 15 -44.09 12.31 -11.14
CA ALA A 15 -43.81 11.81 -9.80
C ALA A 15 -45.09 11.67 -8.95
N ARG A 16 -46.05 12.59 -9.11
CA ARG A 16 -47.36 12.52 -8.44
C ARG A 16 -48.22 11.37 -8.98
N LYS A 17 -48.30 11.21 -10.31
CA LYS A 17 -49.04 10.10 -10.94
C LYS A 17 -48.46 8.75 -10.56
N MET A 18 -47.13 8.60 -10.62
CA MET A 18 -46.43 7.41 -10.16
C MET A 18 -46.75 7.07 -8.69
N ALA A 19 -46.90 8.09 -7.83
CA ALA A 19 -47.26 7.88 -6.44
C ALA A 19 -48.71 7.41 -6.28
N VAL A 20 -49.66 7.99 -7.02
CA VAL A 20 -51.07 7.56 -6.99
C VAL A 20 -51.21 6.12 -7.51
N ASP A 21 -50.60 5.81 -8.65
CA ASP A 21 -50.67 4.49 -9.27
C ASP A 21 -50.04 3.40 -8.40
N ALA A 22 -48.91 3.70 -7.74
CA ALA A 22 -48.25 2.75 -6.84
C ALA A 22 -49.04 2.49 -5.52
N LEU A 23 -49.96 3.40 -5.16
CA LEU A 23 -50.80 3.24 -3.97
C LEU A 23 -52.15 2.56 -4.28
N GLU A 24 -52.47 2.34 -5.56
CA GLU A 24 -53.77 1.81 -6.03
C GLU A 24 -54.98 2.57 -5.43
N TYR A 25 -54.89 3.90 -5.33
CA TYR A 25 -56.02 4.69 -4.85
C TYR A 25 -57.17 4.70 -5.86
N ASP A 26 -58.40 4.48 -5.38
CA ASP A 26 -59.61 4.67 -6.18
C ASP A 26 -59.70 6.15 -6.63
N ASP A 27 -59.93 6.37 -7.92
CA ASP A 27 -59.84 7.66 -8.61
C ASP A 27 -60.72 8.79 -8.01
N GLU A 28 -61.68 8.47 -7.14
CA GLU A 28 -62.61 9.45 -6.55
C GLU A 28 -62.06 10.21 -5.32
N ASP A 29 -61.03 9.69 -4.63
CA ASP A 29 -60.45 10.29 -3.41
C ASP A 29 -58.93 10.61 -3.50
N ALA A 30 -58.32 10.44 -4.68
CA ALA A 30 -56.88 10.56 -4.86
C ALA A 30 -56.38 12.02 -4.70
N ASN A 31 -55.76 12.32 -3.55
CA ASN A 31 -54.96 13.55 -3.36
C ASN A 31 -53.51 13.31 -3.82
N PRO A 32 -53.07 13.85 -4.97
CA PRO A 32 -51.73 13.54 -5.53
C PRO A 32 -50.58 14.07 -4.67
N ALA A 33 -50.83 15.06 -3.81
CA ALA A 33 -49.82 15.56 -2.88
C ALA A 33 -49.68 14.63 -1.66
N GLY A 34 -50.79 14.11 -1.14
CA GLY A 34 -50.79 13.17 -0.01
C GLY A 34 -50.21 11.80 -0.39
N ALA A 35 -50.54 11.30 -1.58
CA ALA A 35 -49.96 10.07 -2.14
C ALA A 35 -48.42 10.12 -2.18
N LEU A 36 -47.89 11.28 -2.57
CA LEU A 36 -46.44 11.47 -2.62
C LEU A 36 -45.80 11.48 -1.23
N GLU A 37 -46.45 12.07 -0.24
CA GLU A 37 -45.96 12.07 1.15
C GLU A 37 -45.93 10.64 1.70
N GLU A 38 -46.97 9.85 1.45
CA GLU A 38 -47.03 8.44 1.85
C GLU A 38 -45.96 7.58 1.17
N ILE A 39 -45.72 7.78 -0.13
CA ILE A 39 -44.63 7.10 -0.85
C ILE A 39 -43.25 7.47 -0.28
N LEU A 40 -43.08 8.67 0.27
CA LEU A 40 -41.82 9.04 0.92
C LEU A 40 -41.64 8.42 2.30
N GLU A 41 -42.74 8.04 2.96
CA GLU A 41 -42.71 7.23 4.19
C GLU A 41 -42.50 5.73 3.88
N ALA A 42 -43.05 5.25 2.76
CA ALA A 42 -43.02 3.85 2.32
C ALA A 42 -42.52 3.70 0.86
N PRO A 43 -41.23 4.00 0.57
CA PRO A 43 -40.70 4.04 -0.80
C PRO A 43 -40.63 2.67 -1.48
N GLU A 44 -40.67 1.58 -0.72
CA GLU A 44 -40.70 0.22 -1.25
C GLU A 44 -41.91 -0.07 -2.14
N ARG A 45 -43.04 0.62 -1.94
CA ARG A 45 -44.25 0.45 -2.76
C ARG A 45 -44.03 0.81 -4.24
N LEU A 46 -43.04 1.65 -4.54
CA LEU A 46 -42.65 1.97 -5.93
C LEU A 46 -41.95 0.81 -6.66
N LYS A 47 -41.57 -0.27 -5.97
CA LYS A 47 -40.91 -1.43 -6.61
C LYS A 47 -41.88 -2.25 -7.44
N ASP A 48 -43.14 -2.28 -7.04
CA ASP A 48 -44.18 -3.09 -7.67
C ASP A 48 -44.78 -2.41 -8.92
N LEU A 49 -44.48 -1.12 -9.11
CA LEU A 49 -44.87 -0.36 -10.29
C LEU A 49 -44.02 -0.73 -11.52
N ASP A 50 -44.68 -1.17 -12.58
CA ASP A 50 -44.08 -1.41 -13.89
C ASP A 50 -43.85 -0.08 -14.63
N LEU A 51 -42.62 0.42 -14.55
CA LEU A 51 -42.23 1.68 -15.19
C LEU A 51 -42.14 1.59 -16.71
N ASP A 52 -41.94 0.40 -17.27
CA ASP A 52 -41.80 0.22 -18.72
C ASP A 52 -43.20 0.32 -19.35
N ALA A 53 -44.20 -0.34 -18.76
CA ALA A 53 -45.60 -0.20 -19.17
C ALA A 53 -46.10 1.26 -19.03
N PHE A 54 -45.75 1.92 -17.92
CA PHE A 54 -46.10 3.34 -17.71
C PHE A 54 -45.42 4.26 -18.74
N ALA A 55 -44.16 3.99 -19.11
CA ALA A 55 -43.45 4.73 -20.14
C ALA A 55 -44.07 4.56 -21.52
N GLU A 56 -44.50 3.34 -21.90
CA GLU A 56 -45.19 3.08 -23.17
C GLU A 56 -46.49 3.86 -23.27
N GLU A 57 -47.26 3.96 -22.19
CA GLU A 57 -48.52 4.71 -22.16
C GLU A 57 -48.28 6.22 -22.32
N LEU A 58 -47.26 6.78 -21.66
CA LEU A 58 -46.87 8.18 -21.86
C LEU A 58 -46.40 8.46 -23.29
N GLU A 59 -45.71 7.51 -23.93
CA GLU A 59 -45.29 7.64 -25.32
C GLU A 59 -46.49 7.64 -26.28
N ARG A 60 -47.48 6.76 -26.05
CA ARG A 60 -48.75 6.72 -26.82
C ARG A 60 -49.55 8.01 -26.70
N GLN A 61 -49.54 8.63 -25.53
CA GLN A 61 -50.20 9.93 -25.30
C GLN A 61 -49.43 11.12 -25.92
N GLY A 62 -48.27 10.88 -26.52
CA GLY A 62 -47.51 11.89 -27.25
C GLY A 62 -46.52 12.68 -26.38
N PHE A 63 -46.25 12.27 -25.14
CA PHE A 63 -45.26 12.91 -24.26
C PHE A 63 -43.81 12.48 -24.56
N GLY A 64 -43.63 11.54 -25.49
CA GLY A 64 -42.34 10.97 -25.88
C GLY A 64 -41.80 9.95 -24.88
N ASN A 65 -40.63 9.38 -25.19
CA ASN A 65 -40.03 8.37 -24.35
C ASN A 65 -39.46 8.98 -23.05
N LYS A 66 -40.05 8.63 -21.90
CA LYS A 66 -39.65 9.09 -20.56
C LYS A 66 -39.13 7.97 -19.65
N SER A 67 -38.82 6.80 -20.20
CA SER A 67 -38.36 5.62 -19.45
C SER A 67 -37.29 5.97 -18.41
N ILE A 68 -36.13 6.47 -18.84
CA ILE A 68 -35.01 6.85 -17.97
C ILE A 68 -35.44 7.86 -16.90
N THR A 69 -36.22 8.87 -17.28
CA THR A 69 -36.71 9.88 -16.34
C THR A 69 -37.58 9.28 -15.23
N LEU A 70 -38.40 8.29 -15.53
CA LEU A 70 -39.23 7.60 -14.53
C LEU A 70 -38.38 6.76 -13.58
N TYR A 71 -37.35 6.08 -14.09
CA TYR A 71 -36.37 5.35 -13.26
C TYR A 71 -35.61 6.31 -12.33
N ASP A 72 -35.19 7.48 -12.83
CA ASP A 72 -34.51 8.51 -12.04
C ASP A 72 -35.44 9.08 -10.96
N ILE A 73 -36.71 9.36 -11.30
CA ILE A 73 -37.72 9.79 -10.32
C ILE A 73 -37.89 8.73 -9.23
N ARG A 74 -38.05 7.45 -9.60
CA ARG A 74 -38.17 6.35 -8.63
C ARG A 74 -36.93 6.27 -7.73
N ALA A 75 -35.73 6.42 -8.30
CA ALA A 75 -34.49 6.40 -7.53
C ALA A 75 -34.42 7.56 -6.51
N GLU A 76 -34.81 8.77 -6.92
CA GLU A 76 -34.83 9.97 -6.07
C GLU A 76 -35.93 9.92 -5.00
N LEU A 77 -37.09 9.33 -5.29
CA LEU A 77 -38.13 9.09 -4.28
C LEU A 77 -37.70 8.03 -3.25
N ASN A 78 -36.97 6.99 -3.68
CA ASN A 78 -36.40 6.01 -2.75
C ASN A 78 -35.30 6.59 -1.87
N ASN A 79 -34.40 7.41 -2.44
CA ASN A 79 -33.29 8.01 -1.71
C ASN A 79 -33.02 9.43 -2.23
N ARG A 80 -33.62 10.42 -1.57
CA ARG A 80 -33.50 11.83 -1.93
C ARG A 80 -32.04 12.30 -1.92
N TYR A 81 -31.59 12.93 -3.02
CA TYR A 81 -30.23 13.45 -3.18
C TYR A 81 -29.13 12.43 -2.86
N LYS A 82 -29.37 11.15 -3.11
CA LYS A 82 -28.37 10.10 -2.88
C LYS A 82 -27.05 10.49 -3.54
N ASP A 83 -25.96 10.43 -2.77
CA ASP A 83 -24.64 10.63 -3.33
C ASP A 83 -24.29 9.45 -4.25
N LEU A 84 -24.15 9.75 -5.54
CA LEU A 84 -23.79 8.77 -6.56
C LEU A 84 -22.29 8.76 -6.83
N ARG A 85 -21.51 9.58 -6.11
CA ARG A 85 -20.04 9.52 -6.18
C ARG A 85 -19.57 8.17 -5.65
N GLN A 86 -18.46 7.70 -6.21
CA GLN A 86 -17.77 6.58 -5.62
C GLN A 86 -17.39 6.93 -4.17
N PRO A 87 -17.64 6.03 -3.20
CA PRO A 87 -17.23 6.26 -1.83
C PRO A 87 -15.73 6.54 -1.78
N TYR A 88 -15.32 7.45 -0.89
CA TYR A 88 -13.91 7.72 -0.66
C TYR A 88 -13.18 6.43 -0.32
N GLN A 89 -12.08 6.17 -1.03
CA GLN A 89 -11.16 5.09 -0.74
C GLN A 89 -9.83 5.70 -0.31
N PRO A 90 -9.32 5.39 0.90
CA PRO A 90 -7.98 5.80 1.28
C PRO A 90 -6.95 5.07 0.40
N PRO A 91 -5.78 5.68 0.16
CA PRO A 91 -4.74 5.04 -0.64
C PRO A 91 -4.27 3.75 0.03
N ASN A 92 -4.09 2.70 -0.75
CA ASN A 92 -3.49 1.45 -0.28
C ASN A 92 -1.98 1.61 -0.06
N SER A 93 -1.31 0.63 0.56
CA SER A 93 0.11 0.71 0.88
C SER A 93 1.01 0.95 -0.34
N MET A 94 0.66 0.39 -1.51
CA MET A 94 1.41 0.60 -2.76
C MET A 94 1.18 2.01 -3.32
N GLU A 95 -0.05 2.50 -3.28
CA GLU A 95 -0.37 3.87 -3.69
C GLU A 95 0.32 4.88 -2.79
N LEU A 96 0.30 4.66 -1.47
CA LEU A 96 1.02 5.48 -0.50
C LEU A 96 2.54 5.45 -0.79
N PHE A 97 3.09 4.27 -1.06
CA PHE A 97 4.49 4.11 -1.42
C PHE A 97 4.85 4.93 -2.65
N ASN A 98 4.08 4.81 -3.74
CA ASN A 98 4.30 5.57 -4.97
C ASN A 98 4.12 7.08 -4.76
N MET A 99 3.12 7.50 -3.97
CA MET A 99 2.87 8.90 -3.66
C MET A 99 4.01 9.55 -2.87
N LEU A 100 4.60 8.83 -1.91
CA LEU A 100 5.66 9.34 -1.04
C LEU A 100 7.05 9.24 -1.67
N THR A 101 7.30 8.21 -2.47
CA THR A 101 8.61 7.99 -3.12
C THR A 101 8.70 8.63 -4.50
N HIS A 102 7.56 9.03 -5.07
CA HIS A 102 7.42 9.47 -6.47
C HIS A 102 7.89 8.43 -7.49
N GLU A 103 7.94 7.16 -7.09
CA GLU A 103 8.29 6.04 -7.96
C GLU A 103 7.04 5.41 -8.58
N THR A 104 7.24 4.80 -9.74
CA THR A 104 6.22 4.00 -10.41
C THR A 104 6.68 2.55 -10.56
N PRO A 105 5.76 1.60 -10.82
CA PRO A 105 6.14 0.22 -11.15
C PRO A 105 7.05 0.10 -12.39
N GLU A 106 7.22 1.15 -13.19
CA GLU A 106 8.10 1.18 -14.37
C GLU A 106 9.51 1.64 -14.01
N THR A 107 9.65 2.53 -13.02
CA THR A 107 10.95 3.05 -12.55
C THR A 107 11.52 2.19 -11.43
N PHE A 108 10.66 1.61 -10.59
CA PHE A 108 11.02 0.90 -9.37
C PHE A 108 10.30 -0.45 -9.25
N TYR A 109 10.98 -1.53 -9.66
CA TYR A 109 10.44 -2.88 -9.66
C TYR A 109 11.49 -3.94 -9.29
N ILE A 110 11.04 -5.14 -8.92
CA ILE A 110 11.91 -6.27 -8.60
C ILE A 110 12.73 -6.65 -9.83
N GLY A 111 14.05 -6.65 -9.69
CA GLY A 111 15.01 -6.89 -10.78
C GLY A 111 15.56 -5.61 -11.41
N LYS A 112 15.04 -4.43 -11.05
CA LYS A 112 15.62 -3.16 -11.49
C LYS A 112 17.02 -2.97 -10.89
N MET A 113 17.95 -2.53 -11.72
CA MET A 113 19.26 -2.05 -11.28
C MET A 113 19.18 -0.59 -10.88
N ILE A 114 19.72 -0.29 -9.70
CA ILE A 114 19.73 1.04 -9.07
C ILE A 114 21.10 1.32 -8.46
N GLN A 115 21.39 2.60 -8.23
CA GLN A 115 22.52 3.02 -7.43
C GLN A 115 22.05 3.30 -6.01
N ALA A 116 22.87 2.91 -5.03
CA ALA A 116 22.59 3.17 -3.63
C ALA A 116 23.88 3.51 -2.88
N THR A 117 23.74 4.35 -1.87
CA THR A 117 24.86 4.74 -1.01
C THR A 117 24.90 3.85 0.23
N VAL A 118 26.07 3.29 0.53
CA VAL A 118 26.29 2.50 1.74
C VAL A 118 26.22 3.40 2.97
N THR A 119 25.27 3.14 3.86
CA THR A 119 25.10 3.91 5.11
C THR A 119 25.82 3.27 6.28
N GLY A 120 25.92 1.94 6.30
CA GLY A 120 26.62 1.23 7.37
C GLY A 120 26.56 -0.28 7.21
N ILE A 121 27.28 -0.98 8.09
CA ILE A 121 27.34 -2.44 8.14
C ILE A 121 26.58 -2.89 9.38
N THR A 122 25.72 -3.89 9.21
CA THR A 122 24.97 -4.50 10.30
C THR A 122 25.76 -5.68 10.83
N HIS A 123 25.85 -5.76 12.16
CA HIS A 123 26.55 -6.84 12.85
C HIS A 123 25.58 -7.57 13.79
N ARG A 124 25.82 -8.85 13.98
CA ARG A 124 25.13 -9.68 14.97
C ARG A 124 26.11 -10.04 16.08
N LYS A 125 25.79 -9.61 17.31
CA LYS A 125 26.56 -9.96 18.50
C LYS A 125 26.53 -11.48 18.73
N PRO A 126 27.66 -12.09 19.11
CA PRO A 126 27.70 -13.50 19.49
C PRO A 126 26.91 -13.72 20.79
N GLU A 127 26.24 -14.87 20.87
CA GLU A 127 25.50 -15.32 22.05
C GLU A 127 26.42 -16.14 22.99
N GLY A 128 26.03 -16.34 24.26
CA GLY A 128 26.88 -16.95 25.31
C GLY A 128 27.56 -18.27 24.89
N ASP A 129 26.79 -19.22 24.36
CA ASP A 129 27.33 -20.52 23.92
C ASP A 129 28.34 -20.40 22.75
N GLN A 130 28.25 -19.33 21.95
CA GLN A 130 29.18 -19.06 20.86
C GLN A 130 30.48 -18.44 21.38
N LEU A 131 30.42 -17.64 22.46
CA LEU A 131 31.58 -17.07 23.12
C LEU A 131 32.45 -18.17 23.75
N ASP A 132 31.84 -19.18 24.36
CA ASP A 132 32.55 -20.31 24.96
C ASP A 132 33.29 -21.17 23.93
N GLN A 133 32.82 -21.16 22.67
CA GLN A 133 33.44 -21.87 21.54
C GLN A 133 34.38 -20.98 20.72
N ALA A 134 34.58 -19.72 21.11
CA ALA A 134 35.42 -18.79 20.37
C ALA A 134 36.89 -19.24 20.43
N ASN A 135 37.54 -19.29 19.26
CA ASN A 135 38.97 -19.57 19.16
C ASN A 135 39.69 -18.40 18.46
N PRO A 136 40.16 -17.40 19.22
CA PRO A 136 40.99 -16.32 18.67
C PRO A 136 42.24 -16.88 17.99
N VAL A 137 42.60 -16.33 16.83
CA VAL A 137 43.76 -16.79 16.06
C VAL A 137 44.83 -15.71 16.09
N ARG A 138 46.08 -16.10 16.38
CA ARG A 138 47.22 -15.20 16.25
C ARG A 138 47.68 -15.17 14.80
N LYS A 139 47.69 -13.98 14.22
CA LYS A 139 48.07 -13.72 12.83
C LYS A 139 49.60 -13.69 12.70
N GLU A 140 50.16 -14.49 11.80
CA GLU A 140 51.61 -14.61 11.62
C GLU A 140 52.25 -13.38 10.97
N ASP A 141 51.48 -12.66 10.15
CA ASP A 141 51.87 -11.45 9.43
C ASP A 141 52.01 -10.22 10.34
N THR A 142 51.09 -10.07 11.30
CA THR A 142 51.08 -8.92 12.22
C THR A 142 51.62 -9.25 13.61
N GLY A 143 51.66 -10.54 13.98
CA GLY A 143 51.97 -10.97 15.34
C GLY A 143 50.87 -10.64 16.36
N LEU A 144 49.75 -10.06 15.91
CA LEU A 144 48.62 -9.65 16.71
C LEU A 144 47.54 -10.74 16.72
N TRP A 145 46.71 -10.74 17.75
CA TRP A 145 45.55 -11.60 17.87
C TRP A 145 44.37 -11.03 17.10
N GLN A 146 43.62 -11.92 16.44
CA GLN A 146 42.41 -11.59 15.71
C GLN A 146 41.18 -12.15 16.42
N CYS A 147 40.18 -11.29 16.59
CA CYS A 147 38.85 -11.68 17.05
C CYS A 147 38.13 -12.52 15.96
N PRO A 148 37.60 -13.71 16.29
CA PRO A 148 36.94 -14.59 15.32
C PRO A 148 35.56 -14.07 14.86
N PHE A 149 34.95 -13.12 15.58
CA PHE A 149 33.61 -12.60 15.25
C PHE A 149 33.68 -11.29 14.46
N CYS A 150 34.36 -10.27 15.00
CA CYS A 150 34.44 -8.95 14.37
C CYS A 150 35.68 -8.76 13.49
N LEU A 151 36.54 -9.78 13.38
CA LEU A 151 37.77 -9.79 12.56
C LEU A 151 38.81 -8.71 12.87
N LYS A 152 38.59 -7.89 13.91
CA LYS A 152 39.60 -6.96 14.42
C LYS A 152 40.88 -7.68 14.81
N ASN A 153 42.01 -7.16 14.35
CA ASN A 153 43.34 -7.74 14.45
C ASN A 153 44.33 -6.81 15.17
N ASP A 154 43.85 -5.96 16.08
CA ASP A 154 44.60 -4.93 16.80
C ASP A 154 45.04 -5.34 18.22
N PHE A 155 44.85 -6.61 18.59
CA PHE A 155 45.08 -7.10 19.96
C PHE A 155 46.50 -7.66 20.15
N PRO A 156 47.35 -7.08 21.01
CA PRO A 156 48.69 -7.61 21.28
C PRO A 156 48.67 -8.95 22.03
N GLU A 157 47.72 -9.15 22.94
CA GLU A 157 47.62 -10.32 23.81
C GLU A 157 46.25 -11.02 23.72
N LEU A 158 46.23 -12.33 23.98
CA LEU A 158 44.99 -13.13 23.99
C LEU A 158 43.98 -12.61 25.02
N SER A 159 44.45 -12.19 26.20
CA SER A 159 43.60 -11.67 27.27
C SER A 159 42.83 -10.42 26.86
N GLU A 160 43.37 -9.59 25.96
CA GLU A 160 42.66 -8.41 25.46
C GLU A 160 41.49 -8.78 24.54
N VAL A 161 41.59 -9.91 23.82
CA VAL A 161 40.47 -10.44 23.01
C VAL A 161 39.32 -10.89 23.91
N TRP A 162 39.62 -11.54 25.04
CA TRP A 162 38.60 -11.93 26.02
C TRP A 162 37.97 -10.71 26.71
N ASN A 163 38.79 -9.71 27.09
CA ASN A 163 38.28 -8.44 27.61
C ASN A 163 37.37 -7.72 26.61
N HIS A 164 37.66 -7.83 25.30
CA HIS A 164 36.82 -7.27 24.24
C HIS A 164 35.43 -7.94 24.17
N PHE A 165 35.33 -9.24 24.47
CA PHE A 165 34.07 -9.95 24.60
C PHE A 165 33.31 -9.53 25.86
N ASP A 166 33.96 -9.61 27.02
CA ASP A 166 33.34 -9.38 28.32
C ASP A 166 32.90 -7.92 28.51
N ALA A 167 33.66 -6.97 27.97
CA ALA A 167 33.31 -5.56 27.97
C ALA A 167 32.19 -5.22 26.95
N GLY A 168 31.71 -6.19 26.16
CA GLY A 168 30.70 -5.97 25.13
C GLY A 168 31.17 -5.07 23.97
N GLY A 169 32.49 -4.90 23.82
CA GLY A 169 33.11 -4.09 22.78
C GLY A 169 33.05 -4.74 21.39
N CYS A 170 32.71 -6.02 21.32
CA CYS A 170 32.57 -6.75 20.07
C CYS A 170 31.27 -6.40 19.34
N PRO A 171 31.33 -5.82 18.12
CA PRO A 171 30.13 -5.65 17.30
C PRO A 171 29.56 -6.99 16.83
N GLY A 172 30.39 -8.04 16.81
CA GLY A 172 30.05 -9.38 16.35
C GLY A 172 30.27 -9.59 14.86
N GLN A 173 29.67 -10.63 14.29
CA GLN A 173 29.85 -10.99 12.88
C GLN A 173 29.00 -10.10 11.98
N ALA A 174 29.58 -9.59 10.89
CA ALA A 174 28.85 -8.81 9.93
C ALA A 174 27.81 -9.67 9.18
N THR A 175 26.55 -9.22 9.17
CA THR A 175 25.43 -9.96 8.56
C THR A 175 24.99 -9.36 7.23
N GLY A 176 25.26 -8.07 7.02
CA GLY A 176 24.90 -7.39 5.79
C GLY A 176 25.21 -5.90 5.82
N VAL A 177 24.85 -5.25 4.73
CA VAL A 177 25.16 -3.84 4.47
C VAL A 177 23.85 -3.09 4.33
N ARG A 178 23.71 -1.99 5.08
CA ARG A 178 22.59 -1.05 4.95
C ARG A 178 22.92 -0.03 3.88
N ILE A 179 22.00 0.11 2.94
CA ILE A 179 22.09 1.06 1.84
C ILE A 179 20.95 2.07 1.92
N ARG A 180 21.14 3.21 1.27
CA ARG A 180 20.10 4.22 1.09
C ARG A 180 20.07 4.63 -0.37
N LEU A 181 18.88 4.70 -0.91
CA LEU A 181 18.61 5.12 -2.28
C LEU A 181 18.36 6.63 -2.31
N ASP A 182 18.48 7.21 -3.50
CA ASP A 182 18.30 8.66 -3.70
C ASP A 182 16.85 9.10 -3.47
N ASN A 183 15.88 8.21 -3.69
CA ASN A 183 14.46 8.42 -3.39
C ASN A 183 14.13 8.32 -1.87
N GLY A 184 15.14 8.19 -1.01
CA GLY A 184 14.99 8.15 0.44
C GLY A 184 14.65 6.77 1.02
N ILE A 185 14.43 5.77 0.18
CA ILE A 185 14.17 4.38 0.61
C ILE A 185 15.43 3.79 1.26
N THR A 186 15.22 3.04 2.34
CA THR A 186 16.29 2.25 2.96
C THR A 186 16.38 0.88 2.32
N GLY A 187 17.58 0.33 2.19
CA GLY A 187 17.76 -1.01 1.66
C GLY A 187 18.73 -1.83 2.47
N TYR A 188 18.67 -3.13 2.25
CA TYR A 188 19.53 -4.11 2.89
C TYR A 188 20.13 -5.06 1.85
N ILE A 189 21.44 -5.28 1.95
CA ILE A 189 22.16 -6.29 1.18
C ILE A 189 22.69 -7.31 2.16
N HIS A 190 22.22 -8.54 2.05
CA HIS A 190 22.74 -9.64 2.85
C HIS A 190 24.21 -9.92 2.47
N ILE A 191 25.09 -10.29 3.41
CA ILE A 191 26.53 -10.50 3.13
C ILE A 191 26.78 -11.51 1.99
N LYS A 192 25.95 -12.57 1.92
CA LYS A 192 25.95 -13.57 0.85
C LYS A 192 25.62 -13.00 -0.55
N ASN A 193 25.00 -11.84 -0.61
CA ASN A 193 24.58 -11.14 -1.82
C ASN A 193 25.44 -9.91 -2.14
N LEU A 194 26.54 -9.71 -1.41
CA LEU A 194 27.45 -8.58 -1.64
C LEU A 194 28.41 -8.84 -2.82
N SER A 195 28.81 -10.09 -3.04
CA SER A 195 29.79 -10.50 -4.04
C SER A 195 29.61 -11.97 -4.43
N ASP A 196 30.07 -12.34 -5.62
CA ASP A 196 30.16 -13.75 -6.05
C ASP A 196 31.26 -14.51 -5.32
N LYS A 197 32.29 -13.81 -4.86
CA LYS A 197 33.34 -14.37 -4.00
C LYS A 197 32.84 -14.43 -2.57
N HIS A 198 33.29 -15.43 -1.81
CA HIS A 198 33.01 -15.48 -0.39
C HIS A 198 33.68 -14.29 0.30
N VAL A 199 32.88 -13.42 0.91
CA VAL A 199 33.33 -12.25 1.66
C VAL A 199 32.99 -12.49 3.12
N THR A 200 34.00 -12.56 3.97
CA THR A 200 33.81 -12.68 5.43
C THR A 200 33.78 -11.31 6.08
N ASP A 201 34.59 -10.37 5.59
CA ASP A 201 34.57 -8.97 6.01
C ASP A 201 34.00 -8.06 4.90
N PRO A 202 32.81 -7.46 5.09
CA PRO A 202 32.26 -6.52 4.11
C PRO A 202 33.10 -5.23 3.97
N GLU A 203 33.92 -4.85 4.95
CA GLU A 203 34.74 -3.63 4.87
C GLU A 203 35.80 -3.70 3.76
N GLU A 204 36.24 -4.90 3.37
CA GLU A 204 37.15 -5.09 2.23
C GLU A 204 36.54 -4.63 0.90
N ARG A 205 35.20 -4.66 0.80
CA ARG A 205 34.50 -4.40 -0.47
C ARG A 205 33.72 -3.11 -0.50
N VAL A 206 33.19 -2.69 0.66
CA VAL A 206 32.36 -1.50 0.80
C VAL A 206 32.80 -0.62 1.95
N SER A 207 32.82 0.68 1.70
CA SER A 207 33.03 1.71 2.73
C SER A 207 31.75 2.52 2.97
N ARG A 208 31.59 3.08 4.18
CA ARG A 208 30.49 4.00 4.46
C ARG A 208 30.58 5.22 3.53
N GLY A 209 29.46 5.60 2.92
CA GLY A 209 29.37 6.66 1.92
C GLY A 209 29.71 6.23 0.50
N GLN A 210 30.14 4.99 0.27
CA GLN A 210 30.42 4.50 -1.08
C GLN A 210 29.12 4.27 -1.86
N MET A 211 29.09 4.73 -3.12
CA MET A 211 28.03 4.39 -4.06
C MET A 211 28.28 3.01 -4.67
N ILE A 212 27.26 2.16 -4.64
CA ILE A 212 27.28 0.82 -5.23
C ILE A 212 26.07 0.61 -6.14
N HIS A 213 26.24 -0.21 -7.17
CA HIS A 213 25.13 -0.67 -7.99
C HIS A 213 24.53 -1.91 -7.32
N CYS A 214 23.22 -1.97 -7.21
CA CYS A 214 22.52 -3.15 -6.73
C CYS A 214 21.25 -3.40 -7.54
N ARG A 215 20.83 -4.67 -7.57
CA ARG A 215 19.57 -5.10 -8.17
C ARG A 215 18.55 -5.38 -7.07
N ILE A 216 17.34 -4.82 -7.22
CA ILE A 216 16.25 -5.02 -6.26
C ILE A 216 15.79 -6.48 -6.30
N THR A 217 15.75 -7.17 -5.17
CA THR A 217 15.24 -8.56 -5.08
C THR A 217 13.86 -8.61 -4.46
N LYS A 218 13.57 -7.71 -3.51
CA LYS A 218 12.27 -7.63 -2.84
C LYS A 218 11.99 -6.19 -2.44
N ILE A 219 10.71 -5.80 -2.52
CA ILE A 219 10.22 -4.50 -2.09
C ILE A 219 9.22 -4.71 -0.96
N ASP A 220 9.46 -4.09 0.19
CA ASP A 220 8.53 -4.03 1.31
C ASP A 220 7.92 -2.62 1.37
N VAL A 221 6.70 -2.52 0.84
CA VAL A 221 5.96 -1.25 0.70
C VAL A 221 5.48 -0.68 2.03
N GLU A 222 5.30 -1.52 3.05
CA GLU A 222 4.83 -1.07 4.37
C GLU A 222 5.97 -0.45 5.17
N ARG A 223 7.18 -1.01 5.05
CA ARG A 223 8.37 -0.56 5.78
C ARG A 223 9.20 0.47 5.04
N PHE A 224 8.84 0.80 3.79
CA PHE A 224 9.67 1.63 2.91
C PHE A 224 11.12 1.10 2.86
N SER A 225 11.23 -0.22 2.66
CA SER A 225 12.51 -0.92 2.66
C SER A 225 12.63 -1.89 1.51
N ILE A 226 13.84 -2.06 0.99
CA ILE A 226 14.12 -3.07 -0.04
C ILE A 226 15.21 -4.05 0.38
N ASP A 227 15.12 -5.26 -0.15
CA ASP A 227 16.26 -6.17 -0.21
C ASP A 227 16.89 -6.07 -1.60
N SER A 228 18.21 -6.13 -1.65
CA SER A 228 18.95 -6.03 -2.90
C SER A 228 20.19 -6.92 -2.93
N THR A 229 20.70 -7.16 -4.12
CA THR A 229 21.93 -7.92 -4.40
C THR A 229 22.92 -7.03 -5.15
N SER A 230 24.21 -7.18 -4.84
CA SER A 230 25.33 -6.48 -5.49
C SER A 230 26.35 -7.48 -6.07
N LYS A 231 25.96 -8.74 -6.26
CA LYS A 231 26.80 -9.73 -6.94
C LYS A 231 27.07 -9.31 -8.38
N SER A 232 28.28 -9.56 -8.87
CA SER A 232 28.63 -9.24 -10.26
C SER A 232 27.84 -10.07 -11.27
N SER A 233 27.39 -11.28 -10.88
CA SER A 233 26.49 -12.11 -11.71
C SER A 233 25.06 -11.61 -11.81
N ASP A 234 24.61 -10.87 -10.79
CA ASP A 234 23.26 -10.30 -10.70
C ASP A 234 23.19 -8.85 -11.20
N LEU A 235 24.32 -8.26 -11.59
CA LEU A 235 24.42 -6.90 -12.16
C LEU A 235 24.41 -6.99 -13.70
#